data_AF-A0A6J8CMG3-F1
#
_entry.id   AF-A0A6J8CMG3-F1
#
_cell.length_a   1.000
_cell.length_b   1.000
_cell.length_c   1.000
_cell.angle_alpha   90.00
_cell.angle_beta   90.00
_cell.angle_gamma   90.00
#
_symmetry.space_group_name_H-M   'P 1'
#
loop_
_entity.id
_entity.type
_entity.pdbx_description
1 polymer ?
#
loop_
_entity_poly.entity_id
_entity_poly.type
_entity_poly.pdbx_seq_one_letter_code
_entity_poly.pdbx_strand_id
1 'polypeptide(L)'
;MYNDQMSDIEPTDSLTSQMRTPDHHQDRKRHRRISSTPNPHTNHESILLTGDFNSRTAANLDFYEITNTNHDTSDNFNIDFSNNLHKFNMSRIRNSCDKTKNHFGNLLLEMCRNNNLFILNGRVDGDKEGLFTCRQSSVVDYFICTYNLLSCVVNMSVLDFSALFSDVHSPLNCKLVFNSIDNIVECDDILINDLACHERKGFKKWDCEKKPNF
;
A
#
# COMPACT_ATOMS: atom_id res chain seq x y z
N MET A 1 10.79 -19.16 78.89
CA MET A 1 9.39 -19.44 79.24
C MET A 1 8.73 -19.95 77.98
N TYR A 2 8.68 -21.28 77.83
CA TYR A 2 7.44 -22.10 77.91
C TYR A 2 6.48 -21.77 76.74
N ASN A 3 6.47 -22.60 75.69
CA ASN A 3 5.48 -23.67 75.43
C ASN A 3 4.29 -23.11 74.60
N ASP A 4 3.57 -23.78 73.72
CA ASP A 4 3.45 -25.20 73.37
C ASP A 4 2.73 -25.33 72.02
N GLN A 5 3.14 -26.37 71.28
CA GLN A 5 2.36 -27.40 70.56
C GLN A 5 1.32 -27.11 69.44
N MET A 6 1.56 -27.89 68.38
CA MET A 6 0.65 -28.43 67.37
C MET A 6 -0.57 -29.16 67.98
N SER A 7 -1.69 -29.20 67.27
CA SER A 7 -2.30 -30.46 66.80
C SER A 7 -3.56 -30.22 65.96
N ASP A 8 -3.74 -31.15 65.02
CA ASP A 8 -4.72 -31.25 63.95
C ASP A 8 -6.18 -31.43 64.41
N ILE A 9 -7.15 -31.27 63.50
CA ILE A 9 -8.29 -32.19 63.25
C ILE A 9 -9.10 -31.69 62.03
N GLU A 10 -9.50 -32.64 61.19
CA GLU A 10 -10.13 -32.53 59.86
C GLU A 10 -11.70 -32.60 59.90
N PRO A 11 -12.43 -32.57 58.75
CA PRO A 11 -13.71 -31.86 58.54
C PRO A 11 -14.99 -32.72 58.62
N THR A 12 -16.18 -32.11 58.57
CA THR A 12 -17.45 -32.79 58.21
C THR A 12 -18.48 -31.90 57.49
N ASP A 13 -19.31 -32.58 56.68
CA ASP A 13 -20.15 -32.15 55.56
C ASP A 13 -21.54 -31.53 55.86
N SER A 14 -22.03 -30.81 54.84
CA SER A 14 -23.40 -30.78 54.28
C SER A 14 -24.59 -30.24 55.10
N LEU A 15 -25.41 -29.38 54.45
CA LEU A 15 -26.85 -29.61 54.24
C LEU A 15 -27.44 -28.60 53.24
N THR A 16 -28.24 -29.17 52.33
CA THR A 16 -28.95 -28.60 51.17
C THR A 16 -30.17 -27.74 51.52
N SER A 17 -30.49 -26.74 50.68
CA SER A 17 -31.86 -26.26 50.49
C SER A 17 -32.07 -25.68 49.07
N GLN A 18 -33.10 -26.19 48.41
CA GLN A 18 -33.57 -25.85 47.05
C GLN A 18 -34.50 -24.64 47.09
N MET A 19 -34.54 -23.82 46.02
CA MET A 19 -35.81 -23.29 45.48
C MET A 19 -35.65 -22.68 44.08
N ARG A 20 -36.61 -23.01 43.21
CA ARG A 20 -36.74 -22.60 41.81
C ARG A 20 -37.48 -21.26 41.64
N THR A 21 -37.30 -20.70 40.45
CA THR A 21 -37.73 -19.43 39.84
C THR A 21 -39.23 -19.13 39.81
N PRO A 22 -39.60 -17.91 39.40
CA PRO A 22 -40.56 -17.81 38.29
C PRO A 22 -40.13 -16.84 37.16
N ASP A 23 -40.56 -17.23 35.95
CA ASP A 23 -40.38 -16.57 34.66
C ASP A 23 -41.08 -15.20 34.55
N HIS A 24 -40.39 -14.24 33.91
CA HIS A 24 -41.07 -13.17 33.19
C HIS A 24 -40.45 -12.93 31.81
N HIS A 25 -41.38 -12.81 30.87
CA HIS A 25 -41.25 -12.95 29.43
C HIS A 25 -41.11 -11.57 28.79
N GLN A 26 -40.44 -11.52 27.63
CA GLN A 26 -40.42 -10.45 26.61
C GLN A 26 -39.51 -9.24 26.87
N ASP A 27 -38.42 -9.12 26.10
CA ASP A 27 -38.43 -8.37 24.84
C ASP A 27 -37.02 -8.40 24.20
N ARG A 28 -36.68 -9.48 23.47
CA ARG A 28 -35.43 -9.55 22.70
C ARG A 28 -35.65 -8.88 21.34
N LYS A 29 -35.40 -7.56 21.27
CA LYS A 29 -35.14 -6.86 20.01
C LYS A 29 -33.96 -7.55 19.32
N ARG A 30 -34.27 -8.45 18.38
CA ARG A 30 -33.32 -9.02 17.43
C ARG A 30 -32.72 -7.87 16.63
N HIS A 31 -31.58 -7.36 17.09
CA HIS A 31 -30.68 -6.60 16.24
C HIS A 31 -30.26 -7.57 15.14
N ARG A 32 -30.91 -7.47 13.98
CA ARG A 32 -30.36 -8.00 12.73
C ARG A 32 -28.96 -7.39 12.63
N ARG A 33 -27.93 -8.18 12.90
CA ARG A 33 -26.61 -7.93 12.33
C ARG A 33 -26.86 -7.84 10.84
N ILE A 34 -26.87 -6.62 10.31
CA ILE A 34 -26.61 -6.41 8.90
C ILE A 34 -25.20 -6.97 8.75
N SER A 35 -25.10 -8.19 8.23
CA SER A 35 -23.86 -8.66 7.63
C SER A 35 -23.59 -7.67 6.52
N SER A 36 -22.72 -6.70 6.79
CA SER A 36 -22.09 -5.92 5.74
C SER A 36 -21.32 -6.93 4.91
N THR A 37 -21.95 -7.47 3.87
CA THR A 37 -21.23 -8.07 2.77
C THR A 37 -20.17 -7.05 2.39
N PRO A 38 -18.87 -7.36 2.50
CA PRO A 38 -17.84 -6.44 2.07
C PRO A 38 -18.19 -6.12 0.62
N ASN A 39 -18.46 -4.84 0.37
CA ASN A 39 -18.53 -4.32 -0.98
C ASN A 39 -17.26 -4.82 -1.68
N PRO A 40 -17.33 -5.44 -2.87
CA PRO A 40 -16.15 -5.88 -3.60
C PRO A 40 -15.42 -4.64 -4.11
N HIS A 41 -14.85 -3.86 -3.20
CA HIS A 41 -13.81 -2.91 -3.51
C HIS A 41 -12.71 -3.75 -4.12
N THR A 42 -12.48 -3.56 -5.42
CA THR A 42 -11.35 -4.17 -6.12
C THR A 42 -10.09 -3.59 -5.50
N ASN A 43 -9.58 -4.24 -4.45
CA ASN A 43 -8.25 -3.99 -3.94
C ASN A 43 -7.28 -4.40 -5.04
N HIS A 44 -6.77 -3.42 -5.79
CA HIS A 44 -5.73 -3.67 -6.77
C HIS A 44 -4.44 -3.98 -6.01
N GLU A 45 -4.02 -5.24 -6.01
CA GLU A 45 -2.83 -5.69 -5.26
C GLU A 45 -1.52 -5.18 -5.86
N SER A 46 -1.53 -4.79 -7.14
CA SER A 46 -0.36 -4.28 -7.87
C SER A 46 -0.73 -3.02 -8.65
N ILE A 47 -0.13 -1.89 -8.27
CA ILE A 47 -0.35 -0.59 -8.91
C ILE A 47 1.02 -0.03 -9.32
N LEU A 48 1.09 0.52 -10.54
CA LEU A 48 2.17 1.37 -11.02
C LEU A 48 1.57 2.70 -11.46
N LEU A 49 2.00 3.79 -10.83
CA LEU A 49 1.70 5.15 -11.23
C LEU A 49 2.91 5.73 -11.97
N THR A 50 2.65 6.47 -13.05
CA THR A 50 3.70 7.08 -13.86
C THR A 50 3.25 8.39 -14.48
N GLY A 51 4.20 9.29 -14.72
CA GLY A 51 4.00 10.57 -15.40
C GLY A 51 4.47 11.75 -14.56
N ASP A 52 4.10 12.95 -15.02
CA ASP A 52 4.41 14.21 -14.36
C ASP A 52 3.46 14.48 -13.18
N PHE A 53 4.00 14.47 -11.96
CA PHE A 53 3.27 14.78 -10.74
C PHE A 53 3.39 16.26 -10.33
N ASN A 54 4.17 17.06 -11.06
CA ASN A 54 4.54 18.44 -10.70
C ASN A 54 5.01 18.60 -9.24
N SER A 55 5.58 17.52 -8.71
CA SER A 55 5.92 17.34 -7.30
C SER A 55 7.42 17.18 -7.19
N ARG A 56 8.06 17.97 -6.34
CA ARG A 56 9.51 17.86 -6.08
C ARG A 56 9.68 17.29 -4.68
N THR A 57 10.19 16.07 -4.56
CA THR A 57 10.26 15.34 -3.29
C THR A 57 11.62 15.42 -2.60
N ALA A 58 12.64 15.95 -3.29
CA ALA A 58 14.04 15.74 -2.93
C ALA A 58 14.34 14.25 -2.65
N ALA A 59 15.19 13.96 -1.66
CA ALA A 59 15.51 12.62 -1.20
C ALA A 59 14.66 12.17 0.03
N ASN A 60 13.55 12.85 0.34
CA ASN A 60 12.75 12.56 1.53
C ASN A 60 12.05 11.20 1.47
N LEU A 61 11.91 10.51 2.61
CA LEU A 61 11.33 9.16 2.70
C LEU A 61 9.83 9.10 2.31
N ASP A 62 9.45 8.02 1.64
CA ASP A 62 8.11 7.68 1.09
C ASP A 62 7.42 6.62 1.96
N PHE A 63 8.09 6.20 3.04
CA PHE A 63 7.59 5.32 4.09
C PHE A 63 7.86 5.99 5.45
N TYR A 64 7.23 5.46 6.51
CA TYR A 64 7.48 5.88 7.87
C TYR A 64 8.74 5.20 8.43
N GLU A 65 9.65 5.99 9.00
CA GLU A 65 10.81 5.46 9.73
C GLU A 65 10.46 5.33 11.22
N ILE A 66 10.56 4.12 11.78
CA ILE A 66 10.47 3.95 13.23
C ILE A 66 11.83 4.31 13.84
N THR A 67 11.87 5.41 14.56
CA THR A 67 12.97 5.77 15.46
C THR A 67 12.60 5.38 16.89
N ASN A 68 12.67 4.08 17.20
CA ASN A 68 12.60 3.45 18.53
C ASN A 68 11.31 3.59 19.39
N THR A 69 10.74 2.40 19.64
CA THR A 69 10.15 1.91 20.92
C THR A 69 9.11 2.79 21.62
N ASN A 70 7.88 2.75 21.15
CA ASN A 70 6.74 2.56 22.05
C ASN A 70 5.83 1.51 21.43
N HIS A 71 5.74 0.41 22.15
CA HIS A 71 5.23 -0.89 21.70
C HIS A 71 3.71 -0.88 21.75
N ASP A 72 3.05 -0.06 20.94
CA ASP A 72 1.60 -0.16 20.77
C ASP A 72 1.18 0.57 19.49
N THR A 73 0.94 -0.20 18.42
CA THR A 73 -0.10 0.00 17.40
C THR A 73 0.18 -0.88 16.19
N SER A 74 -0.90 -1.27 15.53
CA SER A 74 -1.02 -2.12 14.35
C SER A 74 -0.31 -1.63 13.07
N ASP A 75 0.53 -0.60 13.15
CA ASP A 75 1.16 0.08 12.00
C ASP A 75 2.48 -0.59 11.54
N ASN A 76 2.80 -1.76 12.10
CA ASN A 76 4.02 -2.53 11.81
C ASN A 76 4.17 -3.00 10.35
N PHE A 77 3.11 -2.95 9.54
CA PHE A 77 3.13 -3.48 8.16
C PHE A 77 4.05 -2.69 7.23
N ASN A 78 4.06 -1.35 7.31
CA ASN A 78 4.82 -0.51 6.37
C ASN A 78 6.34 -0.55 6.63
N ILE A 79 6.73 -0.79 7.89
CA ILE A 79 8.15 -0.86 8.29
C ILE A 79 8.81 -2.12 7.76
N ASP A 80 8.13 -3.27 7.83
CA ASP A 80 8.67 -4.53 7.32
C ASP A 80 8.96 -4.41 5.81
N PHE A 81 8.06 -3.77 5.05
CA PHE A 81 8.27 -3.52 3.63
C PHE A 81 9.52 -2.69 3.33
N SER A 82 9.71 -1.55 4.01
CA SER A 82 10.87 -0.68 3.75
C SER A 82 12.22 -1.35 4.09
N ASN A 83 12.25 -2.16 5.15
CA ASN A 83 13.45 -2.91 5.54
C ASN A 83 13.76 -4.02 4.54
N ASN A 84 12.75 -4.54 3.85
CA ASN A 84 12.87 -5.61 2.88
C ASN A 84 13.22 -5.15 1.45
N LEU A 85 13.38 -3.84 1.20
CA LEU A 85 13.75 -3.32 -0.13
C LEU A 85 15.06 -3.91 -0.69
N HIS A 86 16.01 -4.23 0.19
CA HIS A 86 17.26 -4.88 -0.21
C HIS A 86 17.04 -6.23 -0.92
N LYS A 87 15.93 -6.95 -0.63
CA LYS A 87 15.55 -8.20 -1.29
C LYS A 87 15.27 -8.01 -2.79
N PHE A 88 14.95 -6.78 -3.20
CA PHE A 88 14.70 -6.39 -4.60
C PHE A 88 15.87 -5.62 -5.21
N ASN A 89 17.07 -5.68 -4.61
CA ASN A 89 18.23 -4.88 -5.01
C ASN A 89 17.97 -3.36 -5.02
N MET A 90 17.08 -2.89 -4.14
CA MET A 90 16.68 -1.49 -4.05
C MET A 90 17.22 -0.83 -2.79
N SER A 91 17.70 0.41 -2.93
CA SER A 91 18.15 1.19 -1.78
C SER A 91 16.97 1.62 -0.90
N ARG A 92 17.14 1.55 0.42
CA ARG A 92 16.13 2.07 1.37
C ARG A 92 15.96 3.58 1.20
N ILE A 93 17.09 4.30 1.13
CA ILE A 93 17.13 5.76 0.92
C ILE A 93 17.27 6.04 -0.58
N ARG A 94 16.41 6.91 -1.10
CA ARG A 94 16.47 7.36 -2.48
C ARG A 94 17.51 8.46 -2.66
N ASN A 95 18.21 8.42 -3.78
CA ASN A 95 18.94 9.57 -4.26
C ASN A 95 18.03 10.46 -5.13
N SER A 96 18.47 11.68 -5.36
CA SER A 96 17.81 12.64 -6.24
C SER A 96 18.80 13.76 -6.52
N CYS A 97 19.08 14.05 -7.79
CA CYS A 97 19.83 15.23 -8.20
C CYS A 97 19.06 16.51 -7.84
N ASP A 98 17.73 16.46 -7.82
CA ASP A 98 16.91 17.53 -7.30
C ASP A 98 16.87 17.49 -5.76
N LYS A 99 17.41 18.53 -5.13
CA LYS A 99 17.41 18.69 -3.66
C LYS A 99 16.29 19.58 -3.14
N THR A 100 15.46 20.11 -4.04
CA THR A 100 14.36 20.99 -3.68
C THR A 100 13.12 20.18 -3.36
N LYS A 101 12.35 20.64 -2.37
CA LYS A 101 11.04 20.09 -2.04
C LYS A 101 9.97 21.17 -2.16
N ASN A 102 8.85 20.87 -2.82
CA ASN A 102 7.71 21.79 -2.92
C ASN A 102 6.48 21.26 -2.14
N HIS A 103 5.41 22.06 -2.12
CA HIS A 103 4.17 21.70 -1.42
C HIS A 103 3.57 20.39 -1.94
N PHE A 104 3.45 20.25 -3.27
CA PHE A 104 2.96 19.02 -3.90
C PHE A 104 3.83 17.80 -3.60
N GLY A 105 5.15 17.99 -3.48
CA GLY A 105 6.07 16.95 -3.03
C GLY A 105 5.79 16.45 -1.63
N ASN A 106 5.37 17.32 -0.70
CA ASN A 106 4.94 16.85 0.63
C ASN A 106 3.67 16.01 0.55
N LEU A 107 2.68 16.46 -0.25
CA LEU A 107 1.42 15.73 -0.45
C LEU A 107 1.65 14.38 -1.13
N LEU A 108 2.55 14.33 -2.13
CA LEU A 108 2.92 13.09 -2.82
C LEU A 108 3.57 12.10 -1.85
N LEU A 109 4.50 12.57 -1.01
CA LEU A 109 5.14 11.71 -0.01
C LEU A 109 4.16 11.22 1.05
N GLU A 110 3.22 12.06 1.49
CA GLU A 110 2.15 11.65 2.40
C GLU A 110 1.24 10.60 1.77
N MET A 111 0.85 10.79 0.51
CA MET A 111 0.08 9.83 -0.27
C MET A 111 0.83 8.49 -0.38
N CYS A 112 2.14 8.52 -0.66
CA CYS A 112 2.95 7.31 -0.73
C CYS A 112 3.00 6.57 0.60
N ARG A 113 3.26 7.30 1.70
CA ARG A 113 3.32 6.72 3.06
C ARG A 113 2.00 6.07 3.47
N ASN A 114 0.89 6.77 3.24
CA ASN A 114 -0.45 6.31 3.62
C ASN A 114 -0.92 5.09 2.81
N ASN A 115 -0.38 4.89 1.61
CA ASN A 115 -0.82 3.83 0.69
C ASN A 115 0.26 2.75 0.43
N ASN A 116 1.35 2.71 1.22
CA ASN A 116 2.46 1.77 1.04
C ASN A 116 3.03 1.78 -0.40
N LEU A 117 3.15 2.98 -0.98
CA LEU A 117 3.71 3.18 -2.31
C LEU A 117 5.17 3.61 -2.23
N PHE A 118 5.96 3.10 -3.15
CA PHE A 118 7.39 3.29 -3.23
C PHE A 118 7.74 4.00 -4.53
N ILE A 119 8.41 5.14 -4.41
CA ILE A 119 9.00 5.85 -5.54
C ILE A 119 10.22 5.05 -6.03
N LEU A 120 10.31 4.80 -7.34
CA LEU A 120 11.40 4.03 -7.93
C LEU A 120 12.61 4.90 -8.32
N ASN A 121 12.38 6.19 -8.59
CA ASN A 121 13.43 7.16 -8.91
C ASN A 121 14.46 7.25 -7.77
N GLY A 122 15.74 7.20 -8.15
CA GLY A 122 16.84 7.22 -7.19
C GLY A 122 17.02 5.93 -6.38
N ARG A 123 16.34 4.82 -6.76
CA ARG A 123 16.31 3.58 -5.97
C ARG A 123 16.74 2.33 -6.75
N VAL A 124 16.32 2.25 -8.01
CA VAL A 124 16.43 1.06 -8.87
C VAL A 124 17.69 1.14 -9.73
N ASP A 125 18.24 -0.02 -10.10
CA ASP A 125 19.28 -0.09 -11.13
C ASP A 125 18.86 0.67 -12.41
N GLY A 126 19.77 1.48 -12.94
CA GLY A 126 19.52 2.38 -14.08
C GLY A 126 19.28 3.84 -13.67
N ASP A 127 18.89 4.11 -12.42
CA ASP A 127 18.68 5.46 -11.89
C ASP A 127 19.00 5.54 -10.39
N LYS A 128 20.16 5.00 -9.98
CA LYS A 128 20.57 5.06 -8.56
C LYS A 128 20.95 6.47 -8.09
N GLU A 129 21.21 7.40 -9.00
CA GLU A 129 21.55 8.78 -8.68
C GLU A 129 20.30 9.69 -8.55
N GLY A 130 19.17 9.25 -9.12
CA GLY A 130 17.92 10.01 -9.15
C GLY A 130 18.02 11.21 -10.09
N LEU A 131 18.30 10.94 -11.36
CA LEU A 131 18.55 11.95 -12.39
C LEU A 131 17.37 12.89 -12.59
N PHE A 132 17.66 14.11 -13.04
CA PHE A 132 16.62 15.08 -13.38
C PHE A 132 15.72 14.56 -14.50
N THR A 133 14.42 14.76 -14.34
CA THR A 133 13.41 14.37 -15.34
C THR A 133 12.88 15.56 -16.13
N CYS A 134 13.09 16.78 -15.64
CA CYS A 134 12.61 18.00 -16.28
C CYS A 134 13.68 19.11 -16.23
N ARG A 135 13.97 19.69 -17.40
CA ARG A 135 14.88 20.83 -17.64
C ARG A 135 16.27 20.72 -16.99
N GLN A 136 16.77 19.51 -16.73
CA GLN A 136 18.00 19.31 -15.96
C GLN A 136 18.01 20.08 -14.61
N SER A 137 16.82 20.22 -14.00
CA SER A 137 16.65 21.07 -12.82
C SER A 137 15.73 20.46 -11.76
N SER A 138 14.78 19.61 -12.17
CA SER A 138 13.83 19.01 -11.26
C SER A 138 13.56 17.54 -11.57
N VAL A 139 13.21 16.81 -10.53
CA VAL A 139 12.61 15.48 -10.61
C VAL A 139 11.14 15.66 -10.30
N VAL A 140 10.29 15.50 -11.32
CA VAL A 140 8.82 15.68 -11.22
C VAL A 140 8.05 14.55 -11.88
N ASP A 141 8.72 13.80 -12.77
CA ASP A 141 8.20 12.61 -13.40
C ASP A 141 8.66 11.40 -12.59
N TYR A 142 7.72 10.53 -12.22
CA TYR A 142 8.03 9.41 -11.34
C TYR A 142 7.52 8.09 -11.90
N PHE A 143 8.18 7.00 -11.50
CA PHE A 143 7.51 5.72 -11.35
C PHE A 143 7.29 5.45 -9.86
N ILE A 144 6.05 5.11 -9.50
CA ILE A 144 5.66 4.86 -8.12
C ILE A 144 4.85 3.57 -8.09
N CYS A 145 5.20 2.60 -7.25
CA CYS A 145 4.46 1.34 -7.21
C CYS A 145 4.17 0.83 -5.80
N THR A 146 3.16 -0.04 -5.71
CA THR A 146 2.92 -0.85 -4.51
C THR A 146 4.07 -1.81 -4.24
N TYR A 147 4.26 -2.16 -2.97
CA TYR A 147 5.29 -3.12 -2.54
C TYR A 147 5.30 -4.43 -3.34
N ASN A 148 4.12 -5.02 -3.61
CA ASN A 148 4.00 -6.30 -4.32
C ASN A 148 4.61 -6.27 -5.73
N LEU A 149 4.59 -5.11 -6.38
CA LEU A 149 5.11 -4.96 -7.74
C LEU A 149 6.63 -4.78 -7.77
N LEU A 150 7.28 -4.51 -6.62
CA LEU A 150 8.74 -4.31 -6.56
C LEU A 150 9.52 -5.53 -7.05
N SER A 151 8.99 -6.74 -6.81
CA SER A 151 9.58 -7.99 -7.30
C SER A 151 9.64 -8.10 -8.83
N CYS A 152 8.77 -7.39 -9.53
CA CYS A 152 8.74 -7.34 -10.98
C CYS A 152 9.65 -6.25 -11.56
N VAL A 153 10.09 -5.28 -10.77
CA VAL A 153 10.89 -4.15 -11.25
C VAL A 153 12.35 -4.58 -11.41
N VAL A 154 12.83 -4.59 -12.65
CA VAL A 154 14.20 -5.01 -12.98
C VAL A 154 15.13 -3.81 -13.20
N ASN A 155 14.63 -2.77 -13.84
CA ASN A 155 15.42 -1.59 -14.19
C ASN A 155 14.51 -0.37 -14.30
N MET A 156 15.03 0.79 -13.94
CA MET A 156 14.39 2.07 -14.21
C MET A 156 15.47 3.08 -14.61
N SER A 157 15.26 3.79 -15.72
CA SER A 157 16.19 4.78 -16.24
C SER A 157 15.47 6.04 -16.72
N VAL A 158 16.13 7.18 -16.53
CA VAL A 158 15.80 8.42 -17.22
C VAL A 158 16.58 8.44 -18.53
N LEU A 159 15.88 8.52 -19.65
CA LEU A 159 16.49 8.55 -20.98
C LEU A 159 16.93 9.98 -21.33
N ASP A 160 17.81 10.11 -22.33
CA ASP A 160 18.25 11.41 -22.80
C ASP A 160 17.09 12.27 -23.29
N PHE A 161 17.13 13.56 -22.94
CA PHE A 161 16.18 14.53 -23.45
C PHE A 161 16.20 14.57 -24.97
N SER A 162 15.01 14.58 -25.57
CA SER A 162 14.83 14.72 -27.00
C SER A 162 13.79 15.79 -27.29
N ALA A 163 14.24 16.86 -27.95
CA ALA A 163 13.39 17.95 -28.42
C ALA A 163 12.31 17.51 -29.42
N LEU A 164 12.41 16.28 -29.95
CA LEU A 164 11.38 15.69 -30.83
C LEU A 164 10.17 15.18 -30.04
N PHE A 165 10.36 14.80 -28.77
CA PHE A 165 9.32 14.15 -27.96
C PHE A 165 8.83 15.02 -26.80
N SER A 166 9.60 16.01 -26.38
CA SER A 166 9.20 16.96 -25.35
C SER A 166 9.94 18.29 -25.51
N ASP A 167 9.33 19.35 -25.00
CA ASP A 167 9.97 20.65 -24.83
C ASP A 167 10.88 20.69 -23.58
N VAL A 168 10.53 19.94 -22.53
CA VAL A 168 11.18 20.09 -21.22
C VAL A 168 11.38 18.80 -20.42
N HIS A 169 10.71 17.69 -20.75
CA HIS A 169 10.77 16.43 -20.02
C HIS A 169 11.65 15.38 -20.71
N SER A 170 12.47 14.70 -19.92
CA SER A 170 13.19 13.49 -20.33
C SER A 170 12.25 12.28 -20.24
N PRO A 171 12.23 11.36 -21.22
CA PRO A 171 11.45 10.15 -21.13
C PRO A 171 11.90 9.24 -19.98
N LEU A 172 10.95 8.59 -19.33
CA LEU A 172 11.21 7.59 -18.29
C LEU A 172 10.98 6.19 -18.84
N ASN A 173 11.87 5.26 -18.52
CA ASN A 173 11.80 3.86 -18.93
C ASN A 173 11.82 2.95 -17.69
N CYS A 174 10.84 2.07 -17.57
CA CYS A 174 10.80 1.04 -16.52
C CYS A 174 10.63 -0.33 -17.14
N LYS A 175 11.54 -1.26 -16.79
CA LYS A 175 11.49 -2.65 -17.23
C LYS A 175 10.87 -3.49 -16.12
N LEU A 176 9.72 -4.09 -16.43
CA LEU A 176 9.05 -5.07 -15.59
C LEU A 176 9.25 -6.49 -16.13
N VAL A 177 9.37 -7.47 -15.25
CA VAL A 177 9.35 -8.90 -15.58
C VAL A 177 8.26 -9.57 -14.76
N PHE A 178 7.37 -10.27 -15.46
CA PHE A 178 6.33 -11.10 -14.87
C PHE A 178 6.68 -12.55 -15.14
N ASN A 179 6.71 -13.37 -14.09
CA ASN A 179 6.78 -14.81 -14.28
C ASN A 179 5.39 -15.26 -14.77
N SER A 180 5.30 -15.77 -16.00
CA SER A 180 4.13 -16.51 -16.43
C SER A 180 3.98 -17.69 -15.48
N ILE A 181 2.85 -17.78 -14.79
CA ILE A 181 2.49 -19.01 -14.09
C ILE A 181 2.01 -19.94 -15.20
N ASP A 182 2.89 -20.80 -15.71
CA ASP A 182 2.51 -21.85 -16.67
C ASP A 182 1.73 -23.01 -15.99
N ASN A 183 1.14 -22.77 -14.81
CA ASN A 183 0.19 -23.69 -14.19
C ASN A 183 -1.22 -23.25 -14.53
N ILE A 184 -1.67 -23.62 -15.74
CA ILE A 184 -3.09 -23.89 -15.97
C ILE A 184 -3.42 -25.05 -15.04
N VAL A 185 -3.92 -24.75 -13.84
CA VAL A 185 -4.85 -25.67 -13.22
C VAL A 185 -6.08 -25.58 -14.10
N GLU A 186 -6.39 -26.66 -14.81
CA GLU A 186 -7.73 -26.89 -15.36
C GLU A 186 -8.70 -26.79 -14.17
N CYS A 187 -9.20 -25.58 -13.92
CA CYS A 187 -10.36 -25.36 -13.08
C CYS A 187 -11.54 -25.34 -14.03
N ASP A 188 -12.36 -26.38 -13.93
CA ASP A 188 -13.60 -26.59 -14.66
C ASP A 188 -14.39 -25.26 -14.84
N ASP A 189 -14.55 -24.86 -16.11
CA ASP A 189 -15.65 -24.09 -16.72
C ASP A 189 -16.31 -22.91 -15.99
N ILE A 190 -15.66 -22.23 -15.03
CA ILE A 190 -16.24 -21.02 -14.43
C ILE A 190 -15.25 -19.85 -14.49
N LEU A 191 -15.62 -18.87 -15.34
CA LEU A 191 -15.16 -17.48 -15.43
C LEU A 191 -14.12 -17.08 -16.49
N ILE A 192 -14.11 -17.72 -17.67
CA ILE A 192 -13.49 -17.11 -18.87
C ILE A 192 -14.37 -15.98 -19.47
N ASN A 193 -15.64 -15.90 -19.09
CA ASN A 193 -16.57 -14.89 -19.63
C ASN A 193 -16.36 -13.46 -19.09
N ASP A 194 -15.61 -13.25 -18.01
CA ASP A 194 -15.35 -11.89 -17.48
C ASP A 194 -14.12 -11.21 -18.11
N LEU A 195 -13.36 -11.94 -18.93
CA LEU A 195 -12.29 -11.39 -19.78
C LEU A 195 -12.77 -11.02 -21.19
N ALA A 196 -14.06 -11.20 -21.48
CA ALA A 196 -14.68 -10.52 -22.61
C ALA A 196 -14.59 -9.02 -22.33
N CYS A 197 -13.58 -8.41 -22.94
CA CYS A 197 -13.45 -6.99 -23.22
C CYS A 197 -14.83 -6.34 -23.13
N HIS A 198 -15.07 -5.56 -22.07
CA HIS A 198 -16.14 -4.59 -22.11
C HIS A 198 -15.88 -3.75 -23.37
N GLU A 199 -16.65 -3.99 -24.43
CA GLU A 199 -16.78 -3.06 -25.53
C GLU A 199 -17.05 -1.71 -24.89
N ARG A 200 -16.03 -0.85 -24.87
CA ARG A 200 -16.13 0.47 -24.27
C ARG A 200 -17.21 1.18 -25.06
N LYS A 201 -18.37 1.36 -24.44
CA LYS A 201 -19.40 2.29 -24.91
C LYS A 201 -18.71 3.64 -25.16
N GLY A 202 -18.55 3.96 -26.45
CA GLY A 202 -18.19 5.26 -26.99
C GLY A 202 -17.02 5.95 -26.32
N PHE A 203 -15.80 5.80 -26.86
CA PHE A 203 -14.80 6.84 -26.72
C PHE A 203 -15.39 8.16 -27.23
N LYS A 204 -15.75 9.08 -26.33
CA LYS A 204 -16.00 10.47 -26.71
C LYS A 204 -14.65 11.07 -27.10
N LYS A 205 -14.44 11.22 -28.41
CA LYS A 205 -13.36 12.03 -28.96
C LYS A 205 -13.49 13.44 -28.38
N TRP A 206 -12.39 13.99 -27.86
CA TRP A 206 -12.32 15.38 -27.44
C TRP A 206 -12.63 16.27 -28.65
N ASP A 207 -13.64 17.12 -28.51
CA ASP A 207 -14.09 18.03 -29.55
C ASP A 207 -13.49 19.40 -29.25
N CYS A 208 -12.45 19.77 -30.00
CA CYS A 208 -11.73 21.03 -29.85
C CYS A 208 -12.58 22.27 -30.18
N GLU A 209 -13.79 22.08 -30.73
CA GLU A 209 -14.70 23.19 -31.06
C GLU A 209 -15.74 23.47 -29.96
N LYS A 210 -15.80 22.65 -28.91
CA LYS A 210 -16.70 22.92 -27.78
C LYS A 210 -16.19 24.08 -26.94
N LYS A 211 -16.77 25.25 -27.15
CA LYS A 211 -16.60 26.39 -26.25
C LYS A 211 -17.15 26.04 -24.86
N PRO A 212 -16.41 26.33 -23.78
CA PRO A 212 -16.93 26.18 -22.43
C PRO A 212 -18.07 27.17 -22.22
N ASN A 213 -19.21 26.67 -21.76
CA ASN A 213 -20.26 27.53 -21.21
C ASN A 213 -19.81 27.91 -19.80
N PHE A 214 -19.45 29.19 -19.64
CA PHE A 214 -19.27 29.82 -18.33
C PHE A 214 -20.62 30.27 -17.79
#